data_AF-A0A4U9D2D5-F1
#
_entry.id   AF-A0A4U9D2D5-F1
#
_cell.length_a   1.000
_cell.length_b   1.000
_cell.length_c   1.000
_cell.angle_alpha   90.00
_cell.angle_beta   90.00
_cell.angle_gamma   90.00
#
_symmetry.space_group_name_H-M   'P 1'
#
loop_
_entity.id
_entity.type
_entity.pdbx_description
1 polymer ?
#
loop_
_entity_poly.entity_id
_entity_poly.type
_entity_poly.pdbx_seq_one_letter_code
_entity_poly.pdbx_strand_id
1 'polypeptide(L)' 'MGCCGMAGTYGHEVKNHANSLAIYALSWQQAIQRLPRNRCLVTGYSCRSQVKRIEGSGVRHPLQALLEIIG' A
#
# COMPACT_ATOMS: atom_id res chain seq x y z
N MET A 1 -3.55 -5.88 10.11
CA MET A 1 -2.83 -4.94 9.21
C MET A 1 -2.88 -3.58 9.85
N GLY A 2 -1.72 -2.93 10.04
CA GLY A 2 -1.65 -1.57 10.56
C GLY A 2 -1.86 -0.49 9.50
N CYS A 3 -1.64 0.78 9.86
CA CYS A 3 -1.59 1.89 8.91
C CYS A 3 -0.46 1.69 7.89
N CYS A 4 -0.65 2.17 6.65
CA CYS A 4 0.39 2.14 5.62
C CYS A 4 1.41 3.29 5.72
N GLY A 5 1.30 4.17 6.73
CA GLY A 5 2.15 5.35 6.88
C GLY A 5 1.66 6.60 6.14
N MET A 6 0.48 6.56 5.52
CA MET A 6 -0.04 7.64 4.66
C MET A 6 -1.36 8.27 5.15
N ALA A 7 -1.71 8.19 6.43
CA ALA A 7 -2.99 8.74 6.92
C ALA A 7 -3.18 10.21 6.47
N GLY A 8 -4.18 10.47 5.62
CA GLY A 8 -4.37 11.78 4.98
C GLY A 8 -3.15 12.24 4.18
N THR A 9 -2.62 13.41 4.52
CA THR A 9 -1.38 13.98 3.94
C THR A 9 -0.13 13.64 4.74
N TYR A 10 -0.24 12.90 5.85
CA TYR A 10 0.84 12.68 6.80
C TYR A 10 2.15 12.25 6.14
N GLY A 11 2.12 11.20 5.30
CA GLY A 11 3.31 10.69 4.63
C GLY A 11 3.79 11.49 3.42
N HIS A 12 3.10 12.58 3.08
CA HIS A 12 3.56 13.58 2.11
C HIS A 12 4.26 14.76 2.77
N GLU A 13 4.10 14.95 4.09
CA GLU A 13 4.81 16.00 4.81
C GLU A 13 6.28 15.62 4.99
N VAL A 14 7.19 16.48 4.55
CA VAL A 14 8.65 16.24 4.59
C VAL A 14 9.12 15.82 5.98
N LYS A 15 8.64 16.50 7.04
CA LYS A 15 8.97 16.19 8.44
C LYS A 15 8.58 14.77 8.87
N ASN A 16 7.57 14.18 8.23
CA ASN A 16 7.02 12.87 8.58
C ASN A 16 7.48 11.76 7.63
N HIS A 17 8.22 12.08 6.56
CA HIS A 17 8.57 11.13 5.51
C HIS A 17 9.28 9.89 6.07
N ALA A 18 10.30 10.07 6.90
CA ALA A 18 11.01 8.95 7.53
C ALA A 18 10.09 8.09 8.41
N ASN A 19 9.20 8.71 9.19
CA ASN A 19 8.28 7.98 10.05
C ASN A 19 7.20 7.25 9.24
N SER A 20 6.73 7.84 8.13
CA SER A 20 5.81 7.20 7.20
C SER A 20 6.39 5.90 6.62
N LEU A 21 7.68 5.91 6.25
CA LEU A 21 8.39 4.72 5.81
C LEU A 21 8.55 3.68 6.93
N ALA A 22 8.89 4.13 8.15
CA ALA A 22 9.01 3.24 9.31
C ALA A 22 7.67 2.54 9.65
N ILE A 23 6.55 3.28 9.64
CA ILE A 23 5.21 2.73 9.85
C ILE A 23 4.86 1.68 8.79
N TYR A 24 5.20 1.95 7.52
CA TYR A 24 5.02 0.96 6.46
C TYR A 24 5.82 -0.33 6.74
N ALA A 25 7.08 -0.20 7.15
CA ALA A 25 7.97 -1.32 7.46
C ALA A 25 7.44 -2.22 8.59
N LEU A 26 6.78 -1.63 9.60
CA LEU A 26 6.26 -2.35 10.77
C LEU A 26 5.17 -3.37 10.44
N SER A 27 4.40 -3.19 9.35
CA SER A 27 3.28 -4.09 9.04
C SER A 27 3.10 -4.38 7.55
N TRP A 28 3.16 -3.36 6.71
CA TRP A 28 2.82 -3.52 5.29
C TRP A 28 3.92 -4.19 4.50
N GLN A 29 5.18 -3.78 4.72
CA GLN A 29 6.33 -4.28 3.96
C GLN A 29 6.42 -5.82 4.04
N GLN A 30 6.33 -6.38 5.24
CA GLN A 30 6.42 -7.83 5.46
C GLN A 30 5.29 -8.58 4.75
N ALA A 31 4.05 -8.08 4.83
CA ALA A 31 2.90 -8.72 4.18
C ALA A 31 3.03 -8.69 2.66
N ILE A 32 3.48 -7.55 2.11
CA ILE A 32 3.64 -7.31 0.69
C ILE A 32 4.81 -8.11 0.08
N GLN A 33 5.88 -8.33 0.85
CA GLN A 33 7.02 -9.16 0.42
C GLN A 33 6.72 -10.66 0.51
N ARG A 34 5.92 -11.09 1.50
CA ARG A 34 5.62 -12.51 1.73
C ARG A 34 4.55 -13.07 0.81
N LEU A 35 3.57 -12.25 0.43
CA LEU A 35 2.40 -12.70 -0.33
C LEU A 35 2.58 -12.49 -1.84
N PRO A 36 2.00 -13.35 -2.69
CA PRO A 36 1.98 -13.13 -4.13
C PRO A 36 1.32 -11.78 -4.46
N ARG A 37 2.05 -10.91 -5.18
CA ARG A 37 1.63 -9.52 -5.44
C ARG A 37 0.26 -9.41 -6.09
N ASN A 38 -0.07 -10.33 -7.01
CA ASN A 38 -1.36 -10.39 -7.68
C ASN A 38 -2.54 -10.69 -6.74
N ARG A 39 -2.30 -11.29 -5.57
CA ARG A 39 -3.33 -11.56 -4.55
C ARG A 39 -3.46 -10.43 -3.52
N CYS A 40 -2.58 -9.43 -3.54
CA CYS A 40 -2.68 -8.27 -2.66
C CYS A 40 -3.67 -7.25 -3.23
N LEU A 41 -4.78 -7.03 -2.52
CA LEU A 41 -5.83 -6.07 -2.89
C LEU A 41 -5.95 -4.97 -1.83
N VAL A 42 -6.03 -3.71 -2.26
CA VAL A 42 -6.02 -2.55 -1.37
C VAL A 42 -7.05 -1.50 -1.83
N THR A 43 -7.98 -1.18 -0.94
CA THR A 43 -9.07 -0.22 -1.18
C THR A 43 -8.60 1.24 -1.14
N GLY A 44 -7.71 1.60 -0.22
CA GLY A 44 -7.26 2.99 -0.03
C GLY A 44 -6.25 3.45 -1.08
N TYR A 45 -6.53 4.57 -1.76
CA TYR A 45 -5.61 5.17 -2.74
C TYR A 45 -4.24 5.48 -2.13
N SER A 46 -4.21 6.14 -0.96
CA SER A 46 -2.95 6.51 -0.30
C SER A 46 -2.08 5.29 0.02
N CYS A 47 -2.69 4.18 0.43
CA CYS A 47 -1.94 2.95 0.69
C CYS A 47 -1.47 2.26 -0.60
N ARG A 48 -2.27 2.25 -1.68
CA ARG A 48 -1.78 1.80 -3.00
C ARG A 48 -0.59 2.63 -3.49
N SER A 49 -0.67 3.95 -3.31
CA SER A 49 0.41 4.89 -3.66
C SER A 49 1.67 4.61 -2.86
N GLN A 50 1.55 4.36 -1.54
CA GLN A 50 2.71 4.02 -0.71
C GLN A 50 3.38 2.72 -1.15
N VAL A 51 2.59 1.67 -1.41
CA VAL A 51 3.11 0.41 -1.92
C VAL A 51 3.84 0.64 -3.24
N LYS A 52 3.27 1.42 -4.17
CA LYS A 52 3.94 1.75 -5.44
C LYS A 52 5.25 2.53 -5.23
N ARG A 53 5.29 3.46 -4.28
CA ARG A 53 6.49 4.27 -3.95
C ARG A 53 7.62 3.41 -3.39
N ILE A 54 7.31 2.50 -2.48
CA ILE A 54 8.32 1.72 -1.75
C ILE A 54 8.75 0.49 -2.56
N GLU A 55 7.81 -0.16 -3.23
CA GLU A 55 8.05 -1.45 -3.91
C GLU A 55 8.29 -1.31 -5.42
N GLY A 56 8.23 -0.09 -5.96
CA GLY A 56 8.32 0.20 -7.40
C GLY A 56 7.11 -0.27 -8.23
N SER A 57 6.24 -1.10 -7.66
CA SER A 57 5.04 -1.64 -8.30
C SER A 57 3.82 -1.51 -7.39
N GLY A 58 2.68 -1.18 -8.00
CA GLY A 58 1.42 -1.00 -7.27
C GLY A 58 0.78 -2.32 -6.85
N VAL A 59 -0.35 -2.18 -6.15
CA VAL A 59 -1.29 -3.28 -5.84
C VAL A 59 -2.66 -2.90 -6.35
N ARG A 60 -3.49 -3.90 -6.66
CA ARG A 60 -4.79 -3.68 -7.30
C ARG A 60 -5.83 -3.16 -6.32
N HIS A 61 -6.77 -2.38 -6.84
CA HIS A 61 -8.01 -2.13 -6.13
C HIS A 61 -8.91 -3.38 -6.22
N PRO A 62 -9.67 -3.75 -5.17
CA PRO A 62 -10.58 -4.91 -5.25
C PRO A 62 -11.54 -4.89 -6.44
N LEU A 63 -12.03 -3.71 -6.86
CA LEU A 63 -12.88 -3.61 -8.06
C LEU A 63 -12.16 -4.03 -9.36
N GLN A 64 -10.86 -3.79 -9.48
CA GLN A 64 -10.09 -4.26 -10.65
C GLN A 64 -10.01 -5.78 -10.66
N ALA A 65 -9.85 -6.42 -9.50
CA ALA A 65 -9.87 -7.87 -9.39
C ALA A 65 -11.26 -8.46 -9.62
N LEU A 66 -12.32 -7.78 -9.16
CA LEU A 66 -13.70 -8.20 -9.42
C LEU A 66 -14.04 -8.13 -10.91
N LEU A 67 -13.60 -7.09 -11.62
CA LEU A 67 -13.82 -6.96 -13.06
C LEU A 67 -13.26 -8.15 -13.86
N GLU A 68 -12.14 -8.74 -13.43
CA GLU A 68 -11.57 -9.94 -14.07
C GLU A 68 -12.38 -11.22 -13.81
N ILE A 69 -13.30 -11.21 -12.83
CA ILE A 69 -14.14 -12.36 -12.48
C ILE A 69 -15.52 -12.26 -13.14
N ILE A 70 -16.06 -11.03 -13.24
CA ILE A 70 -17.42 -10.78 -13.72
C ILE A 70 -17.49 -10.25 -15.15
N GLY A 71 -16.38 -9.78 -15.70
CA GLY A 71 -16.26 -9.26 -17.07
C GLY A 71 -15.87 -10.35 -18.04
#